data_AF-A0A7S3NTQ2-F1
#
_entry.id   AF-A0A7S3NTQ2-F1
#
_cell.length_a   1.000
_cell.length_b   1.000
_cell.length_c   1.000
_cell.angle_alpha   90.00
_cell.angle_beta   90.00
_cell.angle_gamma   90.00
#
_symmetry.space_group_name_H-M   'P 1'
#
loop_
_entity.id
_entity.type
_entity.pdbx_description
1 polymer ?
#
loop_
_entity_poly.entity_id
_entity_poly.type
_entity_poly.pdbx_seq_one_letter_code
_entity_poly.pdbx_strand_id
1 'polypeptide(L)'
;VVFYLLYCGYFFFSALQIRYGLPELRKGNFSMNGYTGINKGMFMGFMSAPFVFELKIIADWTFTRTALDLFQWIKFESIYGDLFVAKCSNKPIMAHPLGKKVPAFMKMVMGCGGLIALIVIIAGPLLLFSALNPLANPNPVLGASLTLNIITNLTSEPGGATNVYQLFNTDNFITVEPISDANYRSISGIRLIRNLDRAQFQQVQLSDVADTSWVISPPAREKLFERIRSAKEDGQTDLPINIEL
;
A
#
# COMPACT_ATOMS: atom_id res chain seq x y z
N VAL A 1 1.67 15.67 21.65
CA VAL A 1 2.37 15.64 22.97
C VAL A 1 3.77 15.04 22.87
N VAL A 2 3.95 13.79 22.41
CA VAL A 2 5.28 13.15 22.32
C VAL A 2 6.29 13.96 21.49
N PHE A 3 5.89 14.45 20.32
CA PHE A 3 6.74 15.28 19.46
C PHE A 3 7.19 16.58 20.13
N TYR A 4 6.30 17.20 20.92
CA TYR A 4 6.63 18.40 21.68
C TYR A 4 7.67 18.12 22.77
N LEU A 5 7.54 17.00 23.50
CA LEU A 5 8.54 16.59 24.48
C LEU A 5 9.92 16.31 23.86
N LEU A 6 9.97 15.76 22.64
CA LEU A 6 11.22 15.58 21.90
C LEU A 6 11.91 16.91 21.58
N TYR A 7 11.16 17.94 21.18
CA TYR A 7 11.71 19.28 20.99
C TYR A 7 12.21 19.91 22.28
N CYS A 8 11.46 19.76 23.39
CA CYS A 8 11.93 20.23 24.69
C CYS A 8 13.27 19.58 25.06
N GLY A 9 13.41 18.27 24.83
CA GLY A 9 14.68 17.57 25.02
C GLY A 9 15.79 18.11 24.11
N TYR A 10 15.51 18.29 22.82
CA TYR A 10 16.45 18.87 21.86
C TYR A 10 16.96 20.25 22.30
N PHE A 11 16.06 21.18 22.67
CA PHE A 11 16.44 22.51 23.12
C PHE A 11 17.22 22.49 24.43
N PHE A 12 16.87 21.58 25.34
CA PHE A 12 17.61 21.39 26.58
C PHE A 12 19.06 20.96 26.32
N PHE A 13 19.29 19.95 25.48
CA PHE A 13 20.65 19.53 25.12
C PHE A 13 21.42 20.59 24.32
N SER A 14 20.74 21.32 23.43
CA SER A 14 21.33 22.43 22.68
C SER A 14 21.78 23.55 23.62
N ALA A 15 20.97 23.93 24.60
CA ALA A 15 21.33 24.92 25.62
C ALA A 15 22.50 24.45 26.49
N LEU A 16 22.55 23.16 26.85
CA LEU A 16 23.68 22.58 27.57
C LEU A 16 24.97 22.64 26.74
N GLN A 17 24.90 22.36 25.44
CA GLN A 17 26.04 22.43 24.53
C GLN A 17 26.59 23.86 24.42
N ILE A 18 25.72 24.87 24.36
CA ILE A 18 26.12 26.29 24.37
C ILE A 18 26.76 26.66 25.72
N ARG A 19 26.20 26.20 26.85
CA ARG A 19 26.69 26.51 28.20
C ARG A 19 28.07 25.93 28.50
N TYR A 20 28.31 24.66 28.14
CA TYR A 20 29.59 23.99 28.42
C TYR A 20 30.64 24.20 27.33
N GLY A 21 30.24 24.78 26.20
CA GLY A 21 31.11 25.00 25.04
C GLY A 21 31.34 23.74 24.22
N LEU A 22 31.92 23.93 23.04
CA LEU A 22 32.33 22.85 22.16
C LEU A 22 33.76 22.44 22.51
N PRO A 23 34.03 21.18 22.91
CA PRO A 23 35.41 20.72 23.05
C PRO A 23 36.12 20.83 21.69
N GLU A 24 37.44 21.02 21.68
CA GLU A 24 38.23 20.94 20.45
C GLU A 24 37.84 19.65 19.69
N LEU A 25 37.33 19.81 18.46
CA LEU A 25 36.66 18.74 17.73
C LEU A 25 37.56 17.50 17.70
N ARG A 26 37.17 16.46 18.44
CA ARG A 26 37.66 15.11 18.17
C ARG A 26 37.16 14.75 16.77
N LYS A 27 38.05 14.80 15.77
CA LYS A 27 37.77 14.54 14.34
C LYS A 27 37.37 13.09 14.03
N GLY A 28 36.85 12.35 15.01
CA GLY A 28 36.48 10.95 14.88
C GLY A 28 34.97 10.76 14.83
N ASN A 29 34.52 9.83 13.98
CA ASN A 29 33.13 9.37 13.97
C ASN A 29 32.73 8.85 15.36
N PHE A 30 31.62 9.33 15.91
CA PHE A 30 31.11 8.92 17.24
C PHE A 30 30.99 7.39 17.37
N SER A 31 30.55 6.73 16.30
CA SER A 31 30.40 5.26 16.27
C SER A 31 31.74 4.51 16.21
N MET A 32 32.85 5.17 15.91
CA MET A 32 34.17 4.56 15.73
C MET A 32 35.12 4.77 16.92
N ASN A 33 34.58 5.17 18.08
CA ASN A 33 35.36 5.41 19.31
C ASN A 33 35.99 4.15 19.93
N GLY A 34 35.76 2.96 19.36
CA GLY A 34 36.39 1.73 19.83
C GLY A 34 36.05 0.52 18.95
N TYR A 35 36.84 -0.54 19.07
CA TYR A 35 36.66 -1.79 18.30
C TYR A 35 35.92 -2.83 19.13
N THR A 36 34.60 -2.71 19.20
CA THR A 36 33.69 -3.64 19.89
C THR A 36 32.57 -4.08 18.95
N GLY A 37 31.89 -5.20 19.26
CA GLY A 37 30.74 -5.66 18.49
C GLY A 37 29.58 -4.65 18.48
N ILE A 38 29.39 -3.92 19.58
CA ILE A 38 28.37 -2.88 19.71
C ILE A 38 28.67 -1.71 18.77
N ASN A 39 29.92 -1.24 18.74
CA ASN A 39 30.33 -0.14 17.87
C ASN A 39 30.24 -0.53 16.38
N LYS A 40 30.57 -1.79 16.04
CA LYS A 40 30.34 -2.34 14.70
C LYS A 40 28.86 -2.33 14.34
N GLY A 41 27.98 -2.79 15.25
CA GLY A 41 26.54 -2.81 15.04
C GLY A 41 25.95 -1.42 14.85
N MET A 42 26.33 -0.45 15.70
CA MET A 42 25.90 0.95 15.57
C MET A 42 26.38 1.57 14.23
N PHE A 43 27.62 1.28 13.82
CA PHE A 43 28.14 1.76 12.54
C PHE A 43 27.43 1.12 11.34
N MET A 44 27.20 -0.19 11.38
CA MET A 44 26.43 -0.88 10.33
C MET A 44 24.98 -0.38 10.26
N GLY A 45 24.36 -0.10 11.41
CA GLY A 45 23.03 0.53 11.46
C GLY A 45 23.03 1.92 10.82
N PHE A 46 24.02 2.74 11.14
CA PHE A 46 24.21 4.06 10.52
C PHE A 46 24.37 3.98 9.00
N MET A 47 25.15 3.01 8.50
CA MET A 47 25.35 2.77 7.06
C MET A 47 24.10 2.19 6.38
N SER A 48 23.23 1.48 7.11
CA SER A 48 22.02 0.88 6.55
C SER A 48 20.91 1.90 6.27
N ALA A 49 20.96 3.07 6.92
CA ALA A 49 20.00 4.13 6.70
C ALA A 49 20.31 4.83 5.36
N PRO A 50 19.35 4.87 4.41
CA PRO A 50 19.60 5.45 3.10
C PRO A 50 19.93 6.94 3.21
N PHE A 51 20.92 7.41 2.44
CA PHE A 51 21.37 8.81 2.33
C PHE A 51 22.02 9.42 3.58
N VAL A 52 21.86 8.84 4.76
CA VAL A 52 22.38 9.44 6.01
C VAL A 52 23.91 9.50 5.99
N PHE A 53 24.56 8.42 5.54
CA PHE A 53 26.02 8.37 5.44
C PHE A 53 26.53 9.35 4.38
N GLU A 54 25.90 9.38 3.21
CA GLU A 54 26.28 10.23 2.09
C GLU A 54 26.15 11.72 2.44
N LEU A 55 25.03 12.12 3.04
CA LEU A 55 24.79 13.50 3.48
C LEU A 55 25.80 13.93 4.54
N LYS A 56 26.14 13.03 5.47
CA LYS A 56 27.16 13.29 6.48
C LYS A 56 28.53 13.50 5.85
N ILE A 57 28.94 12.66 4.89
CA ILE A 57 30.23 12.82 4.20
C ILE A 57 30.32 14.15 3.47
N ILE A 58 29.25 14.53 2.76
CA ILE A 58 29.20 15.80 2.02
C ILE A 58 29.28 16.97 2.99
N ALA A 59 28.51 16.95 4.08
CA ALA A 59 28.57 17.98 5.11
C ALA A 59 29.96 18.10 5.74
N ASP A 60 30.58 16.97 6.10
CA ASP A 60 31.93 16.94 6.66
C ASP A 60 32.96 17.53 5.68
N TRP A 61 32.88 17.16 4.40
CA TRP A 61 33.76 17.72 3.36
C TRP A 61 33.57 19.23 3.19
N THR A 62 32.32 19.71 3.19
CA THR A 62 31.99 21.14 3.03
C THR A 62 32.54 21.99 4.17
N PHE A 63 32.48 21.52 5.42
CA PHE A 63 32.86 22.30 6.60
C PHE A 63 34.26 22.00 7.14
N THR A 64 34.97 21.01 6.57
CA THR A 64 36.34 20.67 6.97
C THR A 64 37.35 21.27 6.00
N ARG A 65 38.40 21.90 6.53
CA ARG A 65 39.55 22.32 5.72
C ARG A 65 40.35 21.09 5.28
N THR A 66 40.19 20.69 4.02
CA THR A 66 40.84 19.51 3.41
C THR A 66 41.46 19.86 2.05
N ALA A 67 42.47 19.10 1.63
CA ALA A 67 43.09 19.20 0.32
C ALA A 67 42.53 18.18 -0.69
N LEU A 68 41.58 17.36 -0.27
CA LEU A 68 40.96 16.30 -1.07
C LEU A 68 39.75 16.83 -1.83
N ASP A 69 39.62 16.46 -3.10
CA ASP A 69 38.38 16.67 -3.86
C ASP A 69 37.23 15.86 -3.24
N LEU A 70 35.99 16.27 -3.48
CA LEU A 70 34.79 15.61 -2.92
C LEU A 70 34.78 14.09 -3.19
N PHE A 71 35.06 13.67 -4.43
CA PHE A 71 35.10 12.24 -4.77
C PHE A 71 36.24 11.48 -4.10
N GLN A 72 37.39 12.13 -3.89
CA GLN A 72 38.51 11.53 -3.16
C GLN A 72 38.16 11.40 -1.68
N TRP A 73 37.47 12.38 -1.11
CA TRP A 73 36.98 12.36 0.27
C TRP A 73 35.94 11.26 0.50
N ILE A 74 34.98 11.10 -0.42
CA ILE A 74 33.99 10.01 -0.37
C ILE A 74 34.69 8.64 -0.41
N LYS A 75 35.67 8.46 -1.31
CA LYS A 75 36.46 7.22 -1.38
C LYS A 75 37.22 6.97 -0.07
N PHE A 76 37.83 8.00 0.49
CA PHE A 76 38.55 7.91 1.76
C PHE A 76 37.63 7.46 2.91
N GLU A 77 36.47 8.10 3.10
CA GLU A 77 35.51 7.74 4.15
C GLU A 77 34.94 6.32 3.95
N SER A 78 34.68 5.90 2.71
CA SER A 78 34.22 4.54 2.40
C SER A 78 35.25 3.49 2.80
N ILE A 79 36.52 3.66 2.38
CA ILE A 79 37.62 2.73 2.72
C ILE A 79 37.84 2.71 4.24
N TYR A 80 37.75 3.86 4.89
CA TYR A 80 37.88 3.96 6.35
C TYR A 80 36.78 3.18 7.08
N GLY A 81 35.53 3.28 6.60
CA GLY A 81 34.40 2.50 7.10
C GLY A 81 34.60 0.99 6.96
N ASP A 82 35.04 0.55 5.78
CA ASP A 82 35.32 -0.87 5.52
C ASP A 82 36.43 -1.41 6.41
N LEU A 83 37.52 -0.64 6.57
CA LEU A 83 38.63 -1.01 7.44
C LEU A 83 38.19 -1.09 8.91
N PHE A 84 37.34 -0.18 9.37
CA PHE A 84 36.77 -0.22 10.71
C PHE A 84 35.96 -1.50 10.95
N VAL A 85 35.09 -1.87 10.02
CA VAL A 85 34.29 -3.10 10.07
C VAL A 85 35.18 -4.35 10.07
N ALA A 86 36.20 -4.38 9.21
CA ALA A 86 37.17 -5.47 9.15
C ALA A 86 37.93 -5.61 10.47
N LYS A 87 38.41 -4.50 11.05
CA LYS A 87 39.12 -4.50 12.33
C LYS A 87 38.23 -5.00 13.47
N CYS A 88 36.97 -4.56 13.54
CA CYS A 88 36.02 -5.03 14.54
C CYS A 88 35.69 -6.51 14.40
N SER A 89 35.64 -7.03 13.17
CA SER A 89 35.36 -8.44 12.88
C SER A 89 36.56 -9.34 13.19
N ASN A 90 37.78 -8.87 12.93
CA ASN A 90 39.00 -9.64 13.15
C ASN A 90 39.39 -9.72 14.63
N LYS A 91 39.11 -8.69 15.43
CA LYS A 91 39.47 -8.67 16.86
C LYS A 91 38.95 -9.90 17.66
N PRO A 92 37.66 -10.30 17.59
CA PRO A 92 37.19 -11.51 18.28
C PRO A 92 37.75 -12.79 17.68
N ILE A 93 38.04 -12.82 16.37
CA ILE A 93 38.65 -13.98 15.69
C ILE A 93 40.08 -14.19 16.20
N MET A 94 40.87 -13.11 16.29
CA MET A 94 42.24 -13.15 16.81
C MET A 94 42.32 -13.55 18.29
N ALA A 95 41.31 -13.19 19.07
CA ALA A 95 41.21 -13.59 20.48
C ALA A 95 40.70 -15.03 20.67
N HIS A 96 40.15 -15.65 19.62
CA HIS A 96 39.60 -16.99 19.70
C HIS A 96 40.72 -18.03 19.61
N PRO A 97 40.80 -19.00 20.54
CA PRO A 97 41.85 -20.01 20.51
C PRO A 97 41.72 -20.91 19.27
N LEU A 98 42.86 -21.18 18.63
CA LEU A 98 42.94 -22.04 17.45
C LEU A 98 42.42 -23.46 17.80
N GLY A 99 41.66 -24.06 16.88
CA GLY A 99 41.13 -25.42 17.03
C GLY A 99 39.88 -25.55 17.91
N LYS A 100 39.44 -24.49 18.61
CA LYS A 100 38.19 -24.53 19.37
C LYS A 100 36.98 -24.54 18.43
N LYS A 101 36.02 -25.43 18.71
CA LYS A 101 34.79 -25.57 17.92
C LYS A 101 33.88 -24.35 18.11
N VAL A 102 33.27 -23.88 17.03
CA VAL A 102 32.18 -22.88 17.07
C VAL A 102 30.98 -23.49 17.81
N PRO A 103 30.39 -22.78 18.81
CA PRO A 103 29.28 -23.30 19.59
C PRO A 103 28.07 -23.63 18.71
N ALA A 104 27.43 -24.77 19.00
CA ALA A 104 26.28 -25.26 18.22
C ALA A 104 25.11 -24.26 18.20
N PHE A 105 24.89 -23.55 19.32
CA PHE A 105 23.88 -22.49 19.41
C PHE A 105 24.09 -21.40 18.35
N MET A 106 25.33 -20.91 18.18
CA MET A 106 25.63 -19.89 17.17
C MET A 106 25.36 -20.38 15.75
N LYS A 107 25.69 -21.65 15.47
CA LYS A 107 25.41 -22.27 14.17
C LYS A 107 23.91 -22.39 13.91
N MET A 108 23.14 -22.79 14.90
CA MET A 108 21.69 -22.89 14.80
C MET A 108 21.07 -21.51 14.58
N VAL A 109 21.42 -20.51 15.39
CA VAL A 109 20.85 -19.16 15.26
C VAL A 109 21.18 -18.54 13.90
N MET A 110 22.44 -18.58 13.46
CA MET A 110 22.81 -18.02 12.15
C MET A 110 22.24 -18.82 10.98
N GLY A 111 22.34 -20.15 11.03
CA GLY A 111 21.91 -21.03 9.93
C GLY A 111 20.39 -21.11 9.81
N CYS A 112 19.70 -21.52 10.88
CA CYS A 112 18.25 -21.58 10.90
C CYS A 112 17.63 -20.19 10.80
N GLY A 113 18.20 -19.18 11.45
CA GLY A 113 17.73 -17.79 11.33
C GLY A 113 17.82 -17.26 9.89
N GLY A 114 18.93 -17.53 9.19
CA GLY A 114 19.09 -17.17 7.78
C GLY A 114 18.07 -17.89 6.87
N LEU A 115 17.83 -19.19 7.12
CA LEU A 115 16.85 -19.96 6.37
C LEU A 115 15.41 -19.47 6.61
N ILE A 116 15.05 -19.19 7.87
CA ILE A 116 13.74 -18.63 8.23
C ILE A 116 13.58 -17.25 7.57
N ALA A 117 14.58 -16.38 7.63
CA ALA A 117 14.54 -15.08 6.98
C ALA A 117 14.31 -15.20 5.47
N LEU A 118 14.97 -16.16 4.80
CA LEU A 118 14.76 -16.44 3.39
C LEU A 118 13.32 -16.90 3.10
N ILE A 119 12.77 -17.81 3.91
CA ILE A 119 11.37 -18.23 3.79
C ILE A 119 10.43 -17.04 3.95
N VAL A 120 10.69 -16.16 4.92
CA VAL A 120 9.85 -14.96 5.13
C VAL A 120 9.95 -14.00 3.94
N ILE A 121 11.11 -13.83 3.32
CA ILE A 121 11.25 -12.98 2.13
C ILE A 121 10.47 -13.54 0.94
N ILE A 122 10.48 -14.86 0.74
CA ILE A 122 9.80 -15.53 -0.38
C ILE A 122 8.30 -15.66 -0.13
N ALA A 123 7.92 -16.19 1.03
CA ALA A 123 6.54 -16.51 1.37
C ALA A 123 5.78 -15.32 2.00
N GLY A 124 6.47 -14.40 2.66
CA GLY A 124 5.86 -13.25 3.35
C GLY A 124 4.97 -12.41 2.44
N PRO A 125 5.42 -11.98 1.25
CA PRO A 125 4.58 -11.26 0.30
C PRO A 125 3.37 -12.09 -0.17
N LEU A 126 3.53 -13.41 -0.33
CA LEU A 126 2.43 -14.31 -0.73
C LEU A 126 1.36 -14.43 0.36
N LEU A 127 1.74 -14.34 1.63
CA LEU A 127 0.79 -14.37 2.75
C LEU A 127 -0.20 -13.19 2.71
N LEU A 128 0.23 -12.02 2.23
CA LEU A 128 -0.64 -10.85 2.04
C LEU A 128 -1.75 -11.08 1.01
N PHE A 129 -1.54 -11.97 0.05
CA PHE A 129 -2.54 -12.34 -0.96
C PHE A 129 -3.25 -13.67 -0.65
N SER A 130 -2.91 -14.29 0.47
CA SER A 130 -3.55 -15.54 0.89
C SER A 130 -4.85 -15.26 1.66
N ALA A 131 -5.68 -16.30 1.80
CA ALA A 131 -6.85 -16.27 2.67
C ALA A 131 -6.52 -16.03 4.16
N LEU A 132 -5.24 -16.09 4.54
CA LEU A 132 -4.75 -15.78 5.89
C LEU A 132 -4.39 -14.30 6.06
N ASN A 133 -4.65 -13.43 5.08
CA ASN A 133 -4.38 -12.00 5.21
C ASN A 133 -5.29 -11.38 6.28
N PRO A 134 -4.77 -10.98 7.46
CA PRO A 134 -5.59 -10.39 8.52
C PRO A 134 -6.06 -8.97 8.19
N LEU A 135 -5.51 -8.35 7.13
CA LEU A 135 -5.92 -7.05 6.61
C LEU A 135 -7.03 -7.16 5.55
N ALA A 136 -7.38 -8.37 5.12
CA ALA A 136 -8.48 -8.59 4.19
C ALA A 136 -9.80 -8.38 4.93
N ASN A 137 -10.23 -7.12 5.00
CA ASN A 137 -11.57 -6.79 5.45
C ASN A 137 -12.56 -7.12 4.32
N PRO A 138 -13.72 -7.71 4.63
CA PRO A 138 -14.80 -7.79 3.66
C PRO A 138 -15.14 -6.36 3.20
N ASN A 139 -15.50 -6.21 1.92
CA ASN A 139 -15.95 -4.95 1.35
C ASN A 139 -17.49 -4.92 1.40
N PRO A 140 -18.12 -4.44 2.48
CA PRO A 140 -19.57 -4.40 2.55
C PRO A 140 -20.13 -3.38 1.58
N VAL A 141 -21.30 -3.69 1.03
CA VAL A 141 -22.07 -2.74 0.22
C VAL A 141 -22.56 -1.62 1.14
N LEU A 142 -22.06 -0.41 0.92
CA LEU A 142 -22.49 0.78 1.67
C LEU A 142 -23.74 1.43 1.07
N GLY A 143 -24.00 1.17 -0.21
CA GLY A 143 -25.19 1.59 -0.92
C GLY A 143 -25.22 1.02 -2.33
N ALA A 144 -26.39 1.01 -2.93
CA ALA A 144 -26.63 0.60 -4.30
C ALA A 144 -27.68 1.52 -4.91
N SER A 145 -27.54 1.82 -6.19
CA SER A 145 -28.47 2.63 -6.97
C SER A 145 -28.89 1.85 -8.20
N LEU A 146 -30.17 1.89 -8.55
CA LEU A 146 -30.67 1.26 -9.78
C LEU A 146 -31.28 2.33 -10.66
N THR A 147 -30.75 2.45 -11.88
CA THR A 147 -31.33 3.29 -12.92
C THR A 147 -31.81 2.44 -14.09
N LEU A 148 -33.06 2.68 -14.50
CA LEU A 148 -33.65 2.08 -15.71
C LEU A 148 -33.82 3.16 -16.76
N ASN A 149 -33.18 2.96 -17.91
CA ASN A 149 -33.17 3.91 -19.01
C ASN A 149 -33.72 3.25 -20.28
N ILE A 150 -34.61 3.94 -21.00
CA ILE A 150 -34.94 3.62 -22.39
C ILE A 150 -33.96 4.38 -23.28
N ILE A 151 -33.24 3.65 -24.11
CA ILE A 151 -32.38 4.26 -25.13
C ILE A 151 -33.11 4.19 -26.47
N THR A 152 -33.25 5.34 -27.14
CA THR A 152 -33.75 5.39 -28.52
C THR A 152 -32.69 5.97 -29.42
N ASN A 153 -32.33 5.24 -30.47
CA ASN A 153 -31.35 5.71 -31.46
C ASN A 153 -32.05 6.67 -32.43
N LEU A 154 -31.62 7.93 -32.53
CA LEU A 154 -32.26 8.88 -33.43
C LEU A 154 -32.05 8.55 -34.90
N THR A 155 -30.94 7.88 -35.24
CA THR A 155 -30.57 7.43 -36.59
C THR A 155 -30.20 5.95 -36.59
N SER A 156 -30.45 5.27 -37.70
CA SER A 156 -30.13 3.85 -37.93
C SER A 156 -28.63 3.56 -38.14
N GLU A 157 -27.78 4.59 -38.10
CA GLU A 157 -26.33 4.45 -38.25
C GLU A 157 -25.60 4.18 -36.91
N PRO A 158 -24.57 3.32 -36.91
CA PRO A 158 -23.70 3.13 -35.75
C PRO A 158 -22.99 4.44 -35.37
N GLY A 159 -23.26 4.95 -34.16
CA GLY A 159 -22.68 6.23 -33.68
C GLY A 159 -23.63 7.45 -33.77
N GLY A 160 -24.89 7.24 -34.16
CA GLY A 160 -25.93 8.25 -34.14
C GLY A 160 -26.26 8.81 -32.75
N ALA A 161 -26.83 10.02 -32.71
CA ALA A 161 -27.30 10.63 -31.46
C ALA A 161 -28.34 9.74 -30.77
N THR A 162 -28.11 9.40 -29.50
CA THR A 162 -29.04 8.60 -28.70
C THR A 162 -29.82 9.50 -27.76
N ASN A 163 -31.14 9.30 -27.71
CA ASN A 163 -31.97 9.88 -26.66
C ASN A 163 -32.11 8.85 -25.55
N VAL A 164 -31.71 9.23 -24.33
CA VAL A 164 -31.84 8.42 -23.12
C VAL A 164 -33.00 8.98 -22.30
N TYR A 165 -34.00 8.14 -22.04
CA TYR A 165 -35.14 8.48 -21.19
C TYR A 165 -35.06 7.65 -19.91
N GLN A 166 -34.75 8.30 -18.80
CA GLN A 166 -34.73 7.67 -17.48
C GLN A 166 -36.17 7.41 -17.02
N LEU A 167 -36.52 6.14 -16.85
CA LEU A 167 -37.84 5.69 -16.39
C LEU A 167 -37.92 5.53 -14.87
N PHE A 168 -36.82 5.05 -14.29
CA PHE A 168 -36.77 4.67 -12.89
C PHE A 168 -35.40 5.01 -12.36
N ASN A 169 -35.37 5.62 -11.18
CA ASN A 169 -34.17 5.76 -10.40
C ASN A 169 -34.52 5.49 -8.94
N THR A 170 -33.72 4.66 -8.29
CA THR A 170 -33.76 4.51 -6.85
C THR A 170 -32.34 4.49 -6.30
N ASP A 171 -32.10 5.38 -5.36
CA ASP A 171 -30.88 5.48 -4.55
C ASP A 171 -31.14 4.96 -3.12
N ASN A 172 -32.42 4.76 -2.77
CA ASN A 172 -32.85 4.21 -1.49
C ASN A 172 -32.87 2.68 -1.51
N PHE A 173 -31.92 2.06 -0.82
CA PHE A 173 -31.95 0.63 -0.50
C PHE A 173 -32.58 0.41 0.88
N ILE A 174 -33.44 -0.59 0.98
CA ILE A 174 -34.24 -0.91 2.17
C ILE A 174 -33.37 -1.63 3.20
N THR A 175 -32.66 -2.68 2.78
CA THR A 175 -31.77 -3.48 3.62
C THR A 175 -30.58 -4.02 2.83
N VAL A 176 -29.44 -4.10 3.51
CA VAL A 176 -28.28 -4.88 3.09
C VAL A 176 -28.12 -6.00 4.10
N GLU A 177 -28.38 -7.22 3.67
CA GLU A 177 -28.30 -8.41 4.53
C GLU A 177 -27.34 -9.44 3.94
N PRO A 178 -26.72 -10.29 4.79
CA PRO A 178 -25.95 -11.42 4.29
C PRO A 178 -26.87 -12.34 3.48
N ILE A 179 -26.37 -12.89 2.38
CA ILE A 179 -27.17 -13.76 1.51
C ILE A 179 -27.76 -14.95 2.28
N SER A 180 -29.02 -15.29 1.99
CA SER A 180 -29.67 -16.47 2.56
C SER A 180 -29.05 -17.77 2.02
N ASP A 181 -29.10 -18.85 2.80
CA ASP A 181 -28.51 -20.14 2.39
C ASP A 181 -29.15 -20.72 1.12
N ALA A 182 -30.45 -20.46 0.91
CA ALA A 182 -31.16 -20.90 -0.30
C ALA A 182 -30.66 -20.16 -1.55
N ASN A 183 -30.50 -18.83 -1.45
CA ASN A 183 -30.02 -18.00 -2.55
C ASN A 183 -28.53 -18.26 -2.83
N TYR A 184 -27.73 -18.51 -1.80
CA TYR A 184 -26.32 -18.87 -1.99
C TYR A 184 -26.17 -20.20 -2.75
N ARG A 185 -27.00 -21.20 -2.43
CA ARG A 185 -26.99 -22.50 -3.13
C ARG A 185 -27.37 -22.37 -4.60
N SER A 186 -28.34 -21.53 -4.95
CA SER A 186 -28.74 -21.34 -6.35
C SER A 186 -27.63 -20.70 -7.20
N ILE A 187 -26.85 -19.78 -6.63
CA ILE A 187 -25.75 -19.10 -7.34
C ILE A 187 -24.43 -19.88 -7.30
N SER A 188 -24.23 -20.78 -6.32
CA SER A 188 -23.00 -21.57 -6.14
C SER A 188 -22.62 -22.46 -7.34
N GLY A 189 -23.59 -22.76 -8.20
CA GLY A 189 -23.35 -23.50 -9.45
C GLY A 189 -22.55 -22.72 -10.50
N ILE A 190 -22.55 -21.38 -10.42
CA ILE A 190 -21.91 -20.50 -11.41
C ILE A 190 -20.39 -20.58 -11.27
N ARG A 191 -19.72 -21.00 -12.35
CA ARG A 191 -18.27 -21.30 -12.36
C ARG A 191 -17.40 -20.09 -11.99
N LEU A 192 -17.85 -18.87 -12.28
CA LEU A 192 -17.13 -17.62 -12.00
C LEU A 192 -17.07 -17.27 -10.50
N ILE A 193 -18.08 -17.67 -9.72
CA ILE A 193 -18.24 -17.25 -8.32
C ILE A 193 -18.13 -18.40 -7.31
N ARG A 194 -17.84 -19.62 -7.80
CA ARG A 194 -17.77 -20.84 -6.98
C ARG A 194 -16.71 -20.80 -5.87
N ASN A 195 -15.62 -20.06 -6.07
CA ASN A 195 -14.49 -20.00 -5.13
C ASN A 195 -14.60 -18.83 -4.13
N LEU A 196 -15.68 -18.05 -4.21
CA LEU A 196 -15.93 -16.96 -3.28
C LEU A 196 -16.64 -17.49 -2.04
N ASP A 197 -16.26 -16.98 -0.87
CA ASP A 197 -16.88 -17.37 0.39
C ASP A 197 -18.24 -16.70 0.54
N ARG A 198 -19.16 -17.33 1.26
CA ARG A 198 -20.50 -16.78 1.54
C ARG A 198 -20.42 -15.38 2.16
N ALA A 199 -19.42 -15.14 3.01
CA ALA A 199 -19.18 -13.84 3.64
C ALA A 199 -18.93 -12.69 2.65
N GLN A 200 -18.58 -13.01 1.39
CA GLN A 200 -18.36 -12.04 0.33
C GLN A 200 -19.64 -11.70 -0.45
N PHE A 201 -20.75 -12.40 -0.19
CA PHE A 201 -22.04 -12.17 -0.85
C PHE A 201 -23.01 -11.45 0.06
N GLN A 202 -23.61 -10.40 -0.47
CA GLN A 202 -24.62 -9.60 0.20
C GLN A 202 -25.84 -9.47 -0.70
N GLN A 203 -27.01 -9.48 -0.08
CA GLN A 203 -28.28 -9.25 -0.75
C GLN A 203 -28.72 -7.83 -0.44
N VAL A 204 -28.94 -7.05 -1.50
CA VAL A 204 -29.45 -5.69 -1.42
C VAL A 204 -30.90 -5.70 -1.87
N GLN A 205 -31.79 -5.20 -1.02
CA GLN A 205 -33.19 -4.97 -1.39
C GLN A 205 -33.37 -3.50 -1.74
N LEU A 206 -33.69 -3.22 -2.99
CA LEU A 206 -34.00 -1.88 -3.49
C LEU A 206 -35.48 -1.56 -3.31
N SER A 207 -35.81 -0.27 -3.24
CA SER A 207 -37.20 0.20 -3.27
C SER A 207 -37.90 -0.22 -4.57
N ASP A 208 -39.17 -0.60 -4.45
CA ASP A 208 -40.07 -0.84 -5.59
C ASP A 208 -40.61 0.47 -6.20
N VAL A 209 -40.46 1.58 -5.48
CA VAL A 209 -40.89 2.92 -5.90
C VAL A 209 -39.68 3.76 -6.31
N ALA A 210 -39.83 4.50 -7.42
CA ALA A 210 -38.83 5.44 -7.89
C ALA A 210 -38.72 6.65 -6.95
N ASP A 211 -37.49 7.06 -6.65
CA ASP A 211 -37.23 8.25 -5.82
C ASP A 211 -37.49 9.55 -6.58
N THR A 212 -37.36 9.50 -7.91
CA THR A 212 -37.61 10.63 -8.80
C THR A 212 -38.85 10.39 -9.64
N SER A 213 -39.68 11.42 -9.81
CA SER A 213 -40.78 11.39 -10.78
C SER A 213 -40.24 11.36 -12.21
N TRP A 214 -40.99 10.74 -13.12
CA TRP A 214 -40.61 10.70 -14.53
C TRP A 214 -40.83 12.07 -15.19
N VAL A 215 -39.77 12.88 -15.23
CA VAL A 215 -39.80 14.21 -15.83
C VAL A 215 -39.43 14.11 -17.32
N ILE A 216 -40.44 13.88 -18.15
CA ILE A 216 -40.31 13.92 -19.62
C ILE A 216 -41.09 15.12 -20.18
N SER A 217 -40.50 15.87 -21.10
CA SER A 217 -41.20 17.00 -21.73
C SER A 217 -42.36 16.48 -22.59
N PRO A 218 -43.52 17.18 -22.64
CA PRO A 218 -44.66 16.76 -23.46
C PRO A 218 -44.30 16.40 -24.92
N PRO A 219 -43.49 17.20 -25.66
CA PRO A 219 -43.11 16.84 -27.02
C PRO A 219 -42.17 15.62 -27.09
N ALA A 220 -41.32 15.42 -26.09
CA ALA A 220 -40.45 14.24 -26.05
C ALA A 220 -41.24 12.96 -25.75
N ARG A 221 -42.26 13.07 -24.89
CA ARG A 221 -43.19 11.98 -24.59
C ARG A 221 -43.94 11.54 -25.85
N GLU A 222 -44.47 12.48 -26.62
CA GLU A 222 -45.20 12.18 -27.86
C GLU A 222 -44.30 11.47 -28.88
N LYS A 223 -43.07 11.98 -29.08
CA LYS A 223 -42.05 11.32 -29.92
C LYS A 223 -41.70 9.91 -29.46
N LEU A 224 -41.60 9.69 -28.14
CA LEU A 224 -41.36 8.36 -27.57
C LEU A 224 -42.54 7.41 -27.85
N PHE A 225 -43.78 7.89 -27.68
CA PHE A 225 -44.98 7.10 -27.98
C PHE A 225 -45.10 6.75 -29.46
N GLU A 226 -44.83 7.70 -30.35
CA GLU A 226 -44.80 7.45 -31.80
C GLU A 226 -43.79 6.37 -32.16
N ARG A 227 -42.58 6.45 -31.59
CA ARG A 227 -41.53 5.44 -31.82
C ARG A 227 -41.88 4.06 -31.29
N ILE A 228 -42.49 3.98 -30.11
CA ILE A 228 -42.95 2.69 -29.56
C ILE A 228 -44.07 2.12 -30.44
N ARG A 229 -44.96 2.97 -30.96
CA ARG A 229 -46.05 2.55 -31.85
C ARG A 229 -45.51 2.06 -33.21
N SER A 230 -44.58 2.79 -33.83
CA SER A 230 -43.97 2.38 -35.09
C SER A 230 -43.17 1.08 -34.94
N ALA A 231 -42.40 0.93 -33.85
CA ALA A 231 -41.67 -0.31 -33.58
C ALA A 231 -42.59 -1.53 -33.40
N LYS A 232 -43.77 -1.34 -32.79
CA LYS A 232 -44.81 -2.38 -32.67
C LYS A 232 -45.39 -2.78 -34.02
N GLU A 233 -45.59 -1.83 -34.93
CA GLU A 233 -46.12 -2.06 -36.28
C GLU A 233 -45.09 -2.76 -37.19
N ASP A 234 -43.80 -2.44 -37.02
CA ASP A 234 -42.68 -3.04 -37.77
C ASP A 234 -42.25 -4.42 -37.25
N GLY A 235 -42.86 -4.92 -36.17
CA GLY A 235 -42.54 -6.23 -35.56
C GLY A 235 -41.18 -6.28 -34.86
N GLN A 236 -40.44 -5.16 -34.78
CA GLN A 236 -39.21 -5.03 -34.00
C GLN A 236 -39.56 -4.66 -32.55
N THR A 237 -39.61 -5.65 -31.68
CA THR A 237 -39.93 -5.48 -30.25
C THR A 237 -38.69 -5.23 -29.38
N ASP A 238 -37.50 -5.18 -29.97
CA ASP A 238 -36.23 -5.00 -29.27
C ASP A 238 -35.94 -3.52 -29.02
N LEU A 239 -36.64 -2.93 -28.03
CA LEU A 239 -36.22 -1.67 -27.44
C LEU A 239 -35.05 -1.95 -26.48
N PRO A 240 -33.86 -1.36 -26.69
CA PRO A 240 -32.75 -1.54 -25.77
C PRO A 240 -33.05 -0.83 -24.46
N ILE A 241 -33.44 -1.62 -23.45
CA ILE A 241 -33.53 -1.19 -22.06
C ILE A 241 -32.14 -1.37 -21.46
N ASN A 242 -31.54 -0.26 -21.02
CA ASN A 242 -30.28 -0.31 -20.29
C ASN A 242 -30.57 -0.26 -18.78
N ILE A 243 -29.95 -1.18 -18.05
CA ILE A 243 -30.05 -1.30 -16.60
C ILE A 243 -28.65 -1.05 -16.03
N GLU A 244 -28.50 0.02 -15.25
CA GLU A 244 -27.25 0.33 -14.56
C GLU A 244 -27.45 0.12 -13.05
N LEU A 245 -26.52 -0.65 -12.45
CA LEU A 245 -26.47 -1.10 -11.06
C LEU A 245 -25.22 -0.57 -10.35
#